data_AF-A0A945FGQ4-F1
#
_entry.id   AF-A0A945FGQ4-F1
#
_cell.length_a   1.000
_cell.length_b   1.000
_cell.length_c   1.000
_cell.angle_alpha   90.00
_cell.angle_beta   90.00
_cell.angle_gamma   90.00
#
_symmetry.space_group_name_H-M   'P 1'
#
loop_
_entity.id
_entity.type
_entity.pdbx_description
1 polymer ?
#
loop_
_entity_poly.entity_id
_entity_poly.type
_entity_poly.pdbx_seq_one_letter_code
_entity_poly.pdbx_strand_id
1 'polypeptide(L)'
;MASENVFSTAPSPESLGIPSRAILNFLQRIDAERINMHGFLLVRHNKIAAEGYWAPWSVDRKHRMYSISKSFVSLAIGMMIDEGKLTLDDRVAEY
;
A
#
# COMPACT_ATOMS: atom_id res chain seq x y z
N MET A 1 -12.83 4.78 16.40
CA MET A 1 -13.04 5.72 15.29
C MET A 1 -13.16 4.89 14.04
N ALA A 2 -14.27 4.97 13.31
CA ALA A 2 -14.36 4.32 12.01
C ALA A 2 -13.23 4.91 11.14
N SER A 3 -12.36 4.07 10.58
CA SER A 3 -11.35 4.55 9.65
C SER A 3 -12.09 5.19 8.47
N GLU A 4 -12.00 6.51 8.34
CA GLU A 4 -12.26 7.15 7.06
C GLU A 4 -11.39 6.43 6.03
N ASN A 5 -12.02 5.98 4.94
CA ASN A 5 -11.31 5.35 3.85
C ASN A 5 -10.29 6.37 3.31
N VAL A 6 -9.00 6.10 3.53
CA VAL A 6 -7.89 7.00 3.16
C VAL A 6 -7.90 7.30 1.65
N PHE A 7 -8.47 6.38 0.85
CA PHE A 7 -8.63 6.53 -0.58
C PHE A 7 -10.11 6.41 -0.98
N SER A 8 -10.54 7.20 -1.96
CA SER A 8 -11.87 7.07 -2.58
C SER A 8 -11.78 6.22 -3.84
N THR A 9 -12.87 5.55 -4.27
CA THR A 9 -12.85 4.78 -5.52
C THR A 9 -13.00 5.70 -6.73
N ALA A 10 -12.17 5.50 -7.76
CA ALA A 10 -12.32 6.23 -9.02
C ALA A 10 -13.51 5.71 -9.83
N PRO A 11 -14.20 6.57 -10.61
CA PRO A 11 -15.26 6.11 -11.49
C PRO A 11 -14.75 5.17 -12.59
N SER A 12 -13.49 5.32 -13.01
CA SER A 12 -12.78 4.39 -13.88
C SER A 12 -11.25 4.57 -13.79
N PRO A 13 -10.45 3.56 -14.15
CA PRO A 13 -9.00 3.73 -14.34
C PRO A 13 -8.65 4.89 -15.30
N GLU A 14 -9.41 5.06 -16.38
CA GLU A 14 -9.17 6.08 -17.40
C GLU A 14 -9.32 7.49 -16.84
N SER A 15 -10.22 7.70 -15.87
CA SER A 15 -10.37 8.98 -15.17
C SER A 15 -9.11 9.40 -14.41
N LEU A 16 -8.22 8.44 -14.11
CA LEU A 16 -6.91 8.65 -13.52
C LEU A 16 -5.78 8.55 -14.55
N GLY A 17 -6.08 8.52 -15.84
CA GLY A 17 -5.09 8.38 -16.92
C GLY A 17 -4.43 7.00 -16.96
N ILE A 18 -5.14 5.95 -16.54
CA ILE A 18 -4.67 4.56 -16.61
C ILE A 18 -5.62 3.79 -17.54
N PRO A 19 -5.18 3.29 -18.70
CA PRO A 19 -6.03 2.46 -19.55
C PRO A 19 -6.40 1.15 -18.84
N SER A 20 -7.70 0.80 -18.78
CA SER A 20 -8.15 -0.46 -18.16
C SER A 20 -7.48 -1.69 -18.77
N ARG A 21 -7.17 -1.65 -20.07
CA ARG A 21 -6.43 -2.72 -20.77
C ARG A 21 -5.03 -2.96 -20.19
N ALA A 22 -4.36 -1.92 -19.68
CA ALA A 22 -3.05 -2.09 -19.05
C ALA A 22 -3.15 -2.89 -17.74
N ILE A 23 -4.19 -2.61 -16.93
CA ILE A 23 -4.48 -3.33 -15.69
C ILE A 23 -4.86 -4.79 -16.02
N LEU A 24 -5.73 -5.01 -17.00
CA LEU A 24 -6.12 -6.36 -17.42
C LEU A 24 -4.92 -7.17 -17.94
N ASN A 25 -4.08 -6.59 -18.79
CA ASN A 25 -2.88 -7.28 -19.28
C ASN A 25 -1.93 -7.66 -18.12
N PHE A 26 -1.78 -6.80 -17.12
CA PHE A 26 -0.99 -7.08 -15.92
C PHE A 26 -1.56 -8.25 -15.12
N LEU A 27 -2.87 -8.24 -14.84
CA LEU A 27 -3.54 -9.32 -14.12
C LEU A 27 -3.51 -10.65 -14.88
N GLN A 28 -3.69 -10.62 -16.21
CA GLN A 28 -3.56 -11.79 -17.07
C GLN A 28 -2.15 -12.38 -17.02
N ARG A 29 -1.12 -11.53 -16.97
CA ARG A 29 0.27 -11.99 -16.87
C ARG A 29 0.55 -12.64 -15.51
N ILE A 30 0.06 -12.05 -14.42
CA ILE A 30 0.13 -12.63 -13.07
C ILE A 30 -0.46 -14.04 -13.06
N ASP A 31 -1.64 -14.20 -13.66
CA ASP A 31 -2.34 -15.48 -13.72
C ASP A 31 -1.60 -16.50 -14.59
N ALA A 32 -1.15 -16.08 -15.78
CA ALA A 32 -0.36 -16.93 -16.69
C ALA A 32 0.97 -17.41 -16.07
N GLU A 33 1.62 -16.55 -15.28
CA GLU A 33 2.84 -16.88 -14.54
C GLU A 33 2.57 -17.64 -13.22
N ARG A 34 1.29 -17.88 -12.88
CA ARG A 34 0.83 -18.58 -11.66
C ARG A 34 1.43 -17.99 -10.38
N ILE A 35 1.51 -16.66 -10.34
CA ILE A 35 2.00 -15.95 -9.16
C ILE A 35 0.97 -16.10 -8.04
N ASN A 36 1.43 -16.52 -6.85
CA ASN A 36 0.58 -16.65 -5.67
C ASN A 36 0.20 -15.27 -5.13
N MET A 37 -0.94 -14.77 -5.59
CA MET A 37 -1.48 -13.48 -5.17
C MET A 37 -2.37 -13.60 -3.96
N HIS A 38 -2.31 -12.59 -3.09
CA HIS A 38 -3.23 -12.42 -1.97
C HIS A 38 -4.22 -11.29 -2.23
N GLY A 39 -3.72 -10.15 -2.71
CA GLY A 39 -4.52 -9.00 -3.10
C GLY A 39 -3.72 -8.06 -3.99
N PHE A 40 -4.42 -7.20 -4.69
CA PHE A 40 -3.89 -6.19 -5.59
C PHE A 40 -4.65 -4.90 -5.35
N LEU A 41 -3.93 -3.79 -5.19
CA LEU A 41 -4.49 -2.46 -5.04
C LEU A 41 -3.63 -1.48 -5.84
N LEU A 42 -4.27 -0.73 -6.75
CA LEU A 42 -3.63 0.31 -7.54
C LEU A 42 -4.27 1.66 -7.20
N VAL A 43 -3.49 2.57 -6.62
CA VAL A 43 -3.94 3.89 -6.20
C VAL A 43 -3.21 4.97 -7.01
N ARG A 44 -3.95 5.97 -7.50
CA ARG A 44 -3.38 7.16 -8.14
C ARG A 44 -4.25 8.39 -7.82
N HIS A 45 -3.63 9.54 -7.54
CA HIS A 45 -4.32 10.76 -7.13
C HIS A 45 -5.29 10.56 -5.94
N ASN A 46 -4.85 9.80 -4.93
CA ASN A 46 -5.63 9.41 -3.75
C ASN A 46 -6.94 8.67 -4.07
N LYS A 47 -7.02 8.06 -5.25
CA LYS A 47 -8.16 7.25 -5.68
C LYS A 47 -7.74 5.85 -6.06
N ILE A 48 -8.55 4.87 -5.66
CA ILE A 48 -8.41 3.47 -6.05
C ILE A 48 -8.80 3.36 -7.53
N ALA A 49 -7.83 3.03 -8.37
CA ALA A 49 -8.04 2.78 -9.80
C ALA A 49 -8.55 1.35 -10.04
N ALA A 50 -8.00 0.38 -9.31
CA ALA A 50 -8.41 -1.01 -9.34
C ALA A 50 -8.00 -1.72 -8.03
N GLU A 51 -8.81 -2.67 -7.61
CA GLU A 51 -8.61 -3.48 -6.41
C GLU A 51 -9.17 -4.89 -6.63
N GLY A 52 -8.51 -5.90 -6.08
CA GLY A 52 -8.98 -7.28 -6.15
C GLY A 52 -8.27 -8.20 -5.16
N TYR A 53 -8.97 -9.25 -4.71
CA TYR A 53 -8.49 -10.22 -3.74
C TYR A 53 -8.73 -11.64 -4.24
N TRP A 54 -7.73 -12.50 -4.11
CA TRP A 54 -7.83 -13.90 -4.54
C TRP A 54 -8.30 -14.75 -3.38
N ALA A 55 -9.22 -15.70 -3.62
CA ALA A 55 -9.70 -16.58 -2.55
C ALA A 55 -8.54 -17.37 -1.90
N PRO A 56 -8.56 -17.57 -0.56
CA PRO A 56 -9.59 -17.18 0.42
C PRO A 56 -9.35 -15.80 1.08
N TRP A 57 -8.57 -14.92 0.45
CA TRP A 57 -8.27 -13.58 0.97
C TRP A 57 -9.41 -12.60 0.69
N SER A 58 -9.51 -11.58 1.54
CA SER A 58 -10.50 -10.50 1.44
C SER A 58 -9.92 -9.21 2.00
N VAL A 59 -10.59 -8.09 1.71
CA VAL A 59 -10.20 -6.75 2.20
C VAL A 59 -10.03 -6.69 3.72
N ASP A 60 -10.87 -7.39 4.48
CA ASP A 60 -10.85 -7.36 5.95
C ASP A 60 -9.86 -8.37 6.57
N ARG A 61 -9.22 -9.21 5.74
CA ARG A 61 -8.33 -10.25 6.23
C ARG A 61 -6.96 -9.68 6.55
N LYS A 62 -6.54 -9.77 7.82
CA LYS A 62 -5.19 -9.34 8.23
C LYS A 62 -4.12 -10.22 7.60
N HIS A 63 -3.05 -9.58 7.13
CA HIS A 63 -1.88 -10.24 6.55
C HIS A 63 -0.65 -10.04 7.44
N ARG A 64 0.27 -11.01 7.42
CA ARG A 64 1.62 -10.80 7.98
C ARG A 64 2.38 -9.86 7.05
N MET A 65 2.83 -8.74 7.60
CA MET A 65 3.46 -7.66 6.83
C MET A 65 4.99 -7.78 6.73
N TYR A 66 5.60 -8.67 7.51
CA TYR A 66 7.06 -8.90 7.52
C TYR A 66 7.83 -7.57 7.55
N SER A 67 8.80 -7.37 6.65
CA SER A 67 9.65 -6.17 6.61
C SER A 67 8.94 -4.87 6.27
N ILE A 68 7.66 -4.87 5.87
CA ILE A 68 6.89 -3.62 5.77
C ILE A 68 6.83 -2.91 7.13
N SER A 69 6.95 -3.64 8.25
CA SER A 69 7.07 -3.05 9.59
C SER A 69 8.18 -2.01 9.70
N LYS A 70 9.28 -2.16 8.93
CA LYS A 70 10.39 -1.20 8.93
C LYS A 70 9.96 0.15 8.38
N SER A 71 9.11 0.21 7.36
CA SER A 71 8.59 1.47 6.84
C SER A 71 7.77 2.23 7.89
N PHE A 72 6.97 1.52 8.70
CA PHE A 72 6.24 2.13 9.80
C PHE A 72 7.17 2.62 10.92
N VAL A 73 8.22 1.85 11.26
CA VAL A 73 9.24 2.30 12.23
C VAL A 73 9.98 3.51 11.70
N SER A 74 10.42 3.51 10.43
CA SER A 74 11.08 4.66 9.81
C SER A 74 10.19 5.91 9.79
N LEU A 75 8.89 5.76 9.54
CA LEU A 75 7.93 6.87 9.66
C LEU A 75 7.89 7.41 11.10
N ALA A 76 7.81 6.54 12.10
CA ALA A 76 7.83 6.95 13.51
C ALA A 76 9.13 7.66 13.90
N ILE A 77 10.29 7.19 13.41
CA ILE A 77 11.57 7.89 13.58
C ILE A 77 11.52 9.28 12.93
N GLY A 78 11.02 9.38 11.69
CA GLY A 78 10.86 10.66 10.99
C GLY A 78 9.96 11.65 11.75
N MET A 79 8.87 11.17 12.34
CA MET A 79 8.00 11.99 13.20
C MET A 79 8.73 12.48 14.46
N MET A 80 9.54 11.63 15.10
CA MET A 80 10.33 12.07 16.27
C MET A 80 11.40 13.10 15.92
N ILE A 81 11.99 13.01 14.72
CA ILE A 81 12.92 14.03 14.21
C ILE A 81 12.18 15.35 13.97
N ASP A 82 11.00 15.31 13.35
CA ASP A 82 10.16 16.50 13.11
C ASP A 82 9.75 17.18 14.44
N GLU A 83 9.48 16.38 15.48
CA GLU A 83 9.20 16.84 16.84
C GLU A 83 10.46 17.30 17.61
N GLY A 84 11.66 17.22 17.02
CA GLY A 84 12.92 17.61 17.65
C GLY A 84 13.37 16.71 18.80
N LYS A 85 12.88 15.46 18.86
CA LYS A 85 13.18 14.51 19.94
C LYS A 85 14.49 13.75 19.75
N LEU A 86 14.94 13.61 18.51
CA LEU A 86 16.21 12.98 18.14
C LEU A 86 16.69 13.50 16.78
N THR A 87 17.97 13.27 16.47
CA THR A 87 18.58 13.51 15.16
C THR A 87 19.18 12.23 14.59
N LEU A 88 19.52 12.23 13.30
CA LEU A 88 20.19 11.08 12.65
C LEU A 88 21.65 10.93 13.07
N ASP A 89 22.25 11.97 13.65
CA ASP A 89 23.65 12.00 14.07
C ASP A 89 23.82 11.67 15.57
N ASP A 90 22.71 11.51 16.30
CA ASP A 90 22.76 11.15 17.71
C ASP A 90 23.41 9.79 17.90
N ARG A 91 24.18 9.66 18.98
CA ARG A 91 24.78 8.37 19.31
C ARG A 91 23.71 7.49 19.93
N VAL A 92 23.56 6.26 19.43
CA VAL A 92 22.57 5.29 19.95
C VAL A 92 22.66 5.10 21.46
N ALA A 93 23.86 5.20 22.04
CA ALA A 93 24.10 5.05 23.48
C ALA A 93 23.54 6.20 24.35
N GLU A 94 22.99 7.25 23.75
CA GLU A 94 22.42 8.41 24.46
C GLU A 94 20.91 8.26 24.74
N TYR A 95 20.30 7.14 24.33
CA TYR A 95 18.90 6.75 24.55
C TYR A 95 18.78 5.44 25.33
#